data_AF-A0A1J5EI03-F1
#
_entry.id   AF-A0A1J5EI03-F1
#
_cell.length_a   1.000
_cell.length_b   1.000
_cell.length_c   1.000
_cell.angle_alpha   90.00
_cell.angle_beta   90.00
_cell.angle_gamma   90.00
#
_symmetry.space_group_name_H-M   'P 1'
#
loop_
_entity.id
_entity.type
_entity.pdbx_description
1 polymer ?
#
loop_
_entity_poly.entity_id
_entity_poly.type
_entity_poly.pdbx_seq_one_letter_code
_entity_poly.pdbx_strand_id
1 'polypeptide(L)'
;MTLPQRTITGNVIYSHFRYLCPYHTWLLFNLGLLEVIAAPSERLLMESGVKHEEEALGYFKREYGDACTVIRGEDNLSEEQNIRIRFERTLAAMSEGNPIIYHGILAPEDRLIRVPGGKTMVLRGETDFLFRIDNAGEGRFGGYHYEVGDAKSSRSSKFCQQMQVTFYSWLLESIQGARPQCGRILTRPLEIIGGAVPFREELFLIEDHIWILKSFLEEEFREILQRKEGDFFFHPKGSCGTCPFYEHCMERATASNDLSLLPDINKIQKRHLNNAGIRDIEALAGAKDAILRQAARATGVSFEGLSKIRRQATATLKIEAISRGVFDSPGDACLAMTACELDLPGEKDGIRAIDFTDPSLVHVHLTWSPTPIQEPNISSASWLTCRGGAGPQSFLRPTAIQTMMNSGLFNRSWTGWMRSGRKSEKRGLPSSIMPITSPPTLSNWLRNTEIRMKV
;
A
#
# COMPACT_ATOMS: atom_id res chain seq x y z
N MET A 1 -9.34 6.71 27.18
CA MET A 1 -9.25 5.27 27.51
C MET A 1 -9.52 4.50 26.23
N THR A 2 -8.69 3.51 25.87
CA THR A 2 -8.97 2.65 24.70
C THR A 2 -10.03 1.62 25.07
N LEU A 3 -10.96 1.34 24.15
CA LEU A 3 -11.91 0.25 24.29
C LEU A 3 -11.52 -0.87 23.33
N PRO A 4 -11.18 -2.07 23.84
CA PRO A 4 -10.88 -3.21 22.99
C PRO A 4 -12.06 -3.58 22.10
N GLN A 5 -11.77 -3.92 20.84
CA GLN A 5 -12.78 -4.40 19.92
C GLN A 5 -13.41 -5.70 20.45
N ARG A 6 -14.75 -5.77 20.50
CA ARG A 6 -15.50 -6.96 20.95
C ARG A 6 -16.31 -7.66 19.87
N THR A 7 -16.44 -7.02 18.72
CA THR A 7 -17.25 -7.47 17.59
C THR A 7 -16.38 -7.50 16.34
N ILE A 8 -16.51 -8.53 15.51
CA ILE A 8 -15.84 -8.58 14.22
C ILE A 8 -16.71 -7.81 13.22
N THR A 9 -16.23 -6.64 12.78
CA THR A 9 -16.95 -5.77 11.83
C THR A 9 -16.26 -5.76 10.47
N GLY A 10 -16.90 -5.18 9.45
CA GLY A 10 -16.26 -4.98 8.16
C GLY A 10 -14.97 -4.16 8.24
N ASN A 11 -14.87 -3.21 9.19
CA ASN A 11 -13.65 -2.45 9.43
C ASN A 11 -12.50 -3.31 9.97
N VAL A 12 -12.79 -4.34 10.76
CA VAL A 12 -11.80 -5.34 11.21
C VAL A 12 -11.24 -6.10 10.00
N ILE A 13 -12.13 -6.58 9.13
CA ILE A 13 -11.76 -7.30 7.90
C ILE A 13 -10.94 -6.40 6.98
N TYR A 14 -11.46 -5.20 6.69
CA TYR A 14 -10.80 -4.19 5.88
C TYR A 14 -9.38 -3.91 6.39
N SER A 15 -9.23 -3.63 7.69
CA SER A 15 -7.93 -3.28 8.26
C SER A 15 -6.96 -4.44 8.25
N HIS A 16 -7.42 -5.66 8.54
CA HIS A 16 -6.58 -6.85 8.47
C HIS A 16 -6.01 -7.04 7.05
N PHE A 17 -6.86 -7.02 6.02
CA PHE A 17 -6.42 -7.20 4.63
C PHE A 17 -5.73 -5.96 4.02
N ARG A 18 -5.91 -4.78 4.61
CA ARG A 18 -5.16 -3.57 4.24
C ARG A 18 -3.73 -3.63 4.75
N TYR A 19 -3.53 -3.99 6.02
CA TYR A 19 -2.21 -3.96 6.64
C TYR A 19 -1.45 -5.28 6.49
N LEU A 20 -2.15 -6.41 6.33
CA LEU A 20 -1.60 -7.78 6.31
C LEU A 20 -0.65 -8.02 7.49
N CYS A 21 -1.05 -7.51 8.66
CA CYS A 21 -0.27 -7.51 9.88
C CYS A 21 -1.07 -8.19 11.00
N PRO A 22 -0.75 -9.45 11.36
CA PRO A 22 -1.43 -10.15 12.46
C PRO A 22 -1.35 -9.39 13.80
N TYR A 23 -0.26 -8.65 14.01
CA TYR A 23 -0.07 -7.86 15.22
C TYR A 23 -1.06 -6.69 15.30
N HIS A 24 -1.38 -6.02 14.18
CA HIS A 24 -2.43 -4.99 14.15
C HIS A 24 -3.77 -5.57 14.63
N THR A 25 -4.16 -6.73 14.12
CA THR A 25 -5.40 -7.39 14.53
C THR A 25 -5.37 -7.75 16.02
N TRP A 26 -4.25 -8.25 16.53
CA TRP A 26 -4.10 -8.54 17.96
C TRP A 26 -4.27 -7.28 18.83
N LEU A 27 -3.61 -6.18 18.46
CA LEU A 27 -3.67 -4.91 19.20
C LEU A 27 -5.10 -4.35 19.22
N LEU A 28 -5.82 -4.44 18.11
CA LEU A 28 -7.21 -4.00 18.01
C LEU A 28 -8.14 -4.68 19.04
N PHE A 29 -7.92 -5.97 19.31
CA PHE A 29 -8.75 -6.76 20.24
C PHE A 29 -8.22 -6.81 21.69
N ASN A 30 -6.96 -6.46 21.93
CA ASN A 30 -6.36 -6.50 23.27
C ASN A 30 -6.16 -5.11 23.89
N LEU A 31 -5.71 -4.14 23.10
CA LEU A 31 -5.53 -2.75 23.53
C LEU A 31 -6.73 -1.89 23.14
N GLY A 32 -7.27 -2.09 21.94
CA GLY A 32 -8.28 -1.20 21.36
C GLY A 32 -7.65 0.04 20.72
N LEU A 33 -8.44 0.76 19.95
CA LEU A 33 -7.99 2.01 19.33
C LEU A 33 -8.02 3.13 20.36
N LEU A 34 -6.97 3.96 20.35
CA LEU A 34 -7.07 5.30 20.90
C LEU A 34 -8.02 6.11 20.03
N GLU A 35 -8.65 7.12 20.61
CA GLU A 35 -9.35 8.12 19.84
C GLU A 35 -8.30 8.86 19.01
N VAL A 36 -8.15 8.45 17.73
CA VAL A 36 -7.18 9.05 16.84
C VAL A 36 -7.79 10.34 16.32
N ILE A 37 -7.20 11.47 16.72
CA ILE A 37 -7.51 12.75 16.09
C ILE A 37 -6.93 12.68 14.68
N ALA A 38 -7.79 12.43 13.70
CA ALA A 38 -7.38 12.34 12.29
C ALA A 38 -6.62 13.62 11.89
N ALA A 39 -5.47 13.43 11.23
CA ALA A 39 -4.69 14.52 10.67
C ALA A 39 -5.53 15.27 9.61
N PRO A 40 -5.24 16.55 9.30
CA PRO A 40 -6.02 17.31 8.33
C PRO A 40 -6.18 16.60 6.96
N SER A 41 -5.13 15.95 6.47
CA SER A 41 -5.16 15.16 5.24
C SER A 41 -6.06 13.93 5.32
N GLU A 42 -6.12 13.27 6.47
CA GLU A 42 -7.00 12.12 6.71
C GLU A 42 -8.47 12.55 6.80
N ARG A 43 -8.75 13.71 7.41
CA ARG A 43 -10.11 14.29 7.42
C ARG A 43 -10.62 14.56 6.02
N LEU A 44 -9.79 15.14 5.15
CA LEU A 44 -10.14 15.36 3.75
C LEU A 44 -10.46 14.04 3.01
N LEU A 45 -9.73 12.96 3.32
CA LEU A 45 -10.02 11.64 2.76
C LEU A 45 -11.34 11.06 3.28
N MET A 46 -11.65 11.26 4.57
CA MET A 46 -12.92 10.87 5.17
C MET A 46 -14.10 11.65 4.57
N GLU A 47 -13.99 12.97 4.50
CA GLU A 47 -14.99 13.86 3.89
C GLU A 47 -15.22 13.51 2.41
N SER A 48 -14.15 13.24 1.66
CA SER A 48 -14.27 12.77 0.27
C SER A 48 -14.97 11.41 0.16
N GLY A 49 -14.83 10.54 1.17
CA GLY A 49 -15.54 9.27 1.24
C GLY A 49 -17.04 9.48 1.44
N VAL A 50 -17.40 10.25 2.48
CA VAL A 50 -18.80 10.61 2.80
C VAL A 50 -19.48 11.27 1.60
N LYS A 51 -18.83 12.24 0.97
CA LYS A 51 -19.38 12.92 -0.20
C LYS A 51 -19.66 11.96 -1.36
N HIS A 52 -18.76 11.01 -1.62
CA HIS A 52 -18.95 10.03 -2.71
C HIS A 52 -20.12 9.08 -2.43
N GLU A 53 -20.26 8.66 -1.18
CA GLU A 53 -21.39 7.84 -0.72
C GLU A 53 -22.73 8.61 -0.82
N GLU A 54 -22.76 9.88 -0.40
CA GLU A 54 -23.93 10.76 -0.52
C GLU A 54 -24.31 11.04 -1.99
N GLU A 55 -23.32 11.23 -2.86
CA GLU A 55 -23.52 11.39 -4.31
C GLU A 55 -24.18 10.13 -4.91
N ALA A 56 -23.71 8.93 -4.53
CA ALA A 56 -24.29 7.66 -4.94
C ALA A 56 -25.72 7.47 -4.40
N LEU A 57 -25.96 7.77 -3.12
CA LEU A 57 -27.31 7.76 -2.54
C LEU A 57 -28.25 8.72 -3.29
N GLY A 58 -27.79 9.93 -3.57
CA GLY A 58 -28.56 10.93 -4.29
C GLY A 58 -28.95 10.47 -5.70
N TYR A 59 -28.07 9.70 -6.35
CA TYR A 59 -28.38 9.05 -7.63
C TYR A 59 -29.49 8.00 -7.47
N PHE A 60 -29.36 7.03 -6.54
CA PHE A 60 -30.37 5.99 -6.36
C PHE A 60 -31.73 6.52 -5.88
N LYS A 61 -31.75 7.58 -5.06
CA LYS A 61 -33.01 8.26 -4.70
C LYS A 61 -33.71 8.89 -5.88
N ARG A 62 -32.98 9.44 -6.85
CA ARG A 62 -33.59 9.98 -8.09
C ARG A 62 -34.13 8.87 -8.98
N GLU A 63 -33.45 7.72 -9.02
CA GLU A 63 -33.83 6.59 -9.88
C GLU A 63 -35.00 5.79 -9.29
N TYR A 64 -34.98 5.50 -7.98
CA TYR A 64 -35.94 4.60 -7.33
C TYR A 64 -36.95 5.32 -6.42
N GLY A 65 -36.80 6.62 -6.16
CA GLY A 65 -37.71 7.38 -5.30
C GLY A 65 -37.83 6.76 -3.90
N ASP A 66 -39.07 6.58 -3.44
CA ASP A 66 -39.38 5.97 -2.14
C ASP A 66 -38.96 4.49 -2.04
N ALA A 67 -38.72 3.83 -3.19
CA ALA A 67 -38.23 2.45 -3.21
C ALA A 67 -36.72 2.36 -2.86
N CYS A 68 -36.01 3.49 -2.80
CA CYS A 68 -34.67 3.58 -2.18
C CYS A 68 -34.82 3.76 -0.67
N THR A 69 -34.81 2.66 0.07
CA THR A 69 -35.05 2.68 1.52
C THR A 69 -33.79 3.07 2.28
N VAL A 70 -33.90 3.99 3.23
CA VAL A 70 -32.79 4.42 4.09
C VAL A 70 -33.00 3.89 5.50
N ILE A 71 -32.08 3.06 5.98
CA ILE A 71 -32.12 2.51 7.34
C ILE A 71 -31.47 3.49 8.31
N ARG A 72 -32.29 4.12 9.16
CA ARG A 72 -31.81 5.09 10.18
C ARG A 72 -31.78 4.46 11.57
N GLY A 73 -30.82 4.89 12.38
CA GLY A 73 -30.84 4.70 13.83
C GLY A 73 -31.76 5.71 14.53
N GLU A 74 -31.79 5.65 15.86
CA GLU A 74 -32.51 6.57 16.74
C GLU A 74 -31.55 7.13 17.79
N ASP A 75 -31.56 8.45 17.98
CA ASP A 75 -30.57 9.14 18.82
C ASP A 75 -30.70 8.82 20.32
N ASN A 76 -31.88 8.37 20.76
CA ASN A 76 -32.19 8.12 22.17
C ASN A 76 -31.97 6.67 22.62
N LEU A 77 -31.38 5.82 21.75
CA LEU A 77 -31.14 4.41 22.03
C LEU A 77 -29.65 4.14 22.29
N SER A 78 -29.36 3.15 23.15
CA SER A 78 -27.99 2.61 23.27
C SER A 78 -27.51 2.02 21.94
N GLU A 79 -26.19 1.85 21.76
CA GLU A 79 -25.62 1.30 20.53
C GLU A 79 -26.22 -0.08 20.19
N GLU A 80 -26.36 -0.98 21.18
CA GLU A 80 -26.92 -2.32 20.99
C GLU A 80 -28.39 -2.27 20.56
N GLN A 81 -29.20 -1.42 21.18
CA GLN A 81 -30.59 -1.21 20.79
C GLN A 81 -30.69 -0.63 19.37
N ASN A 82 -29.81 0.31 19.03
CA ASN A 82 -29.72 0.91 17.71
C ASN A 82 -29.37 -0.11 16.62
N ILE A 83 -28.41 -1.00 16.89
CA ILE A 83 -28.04 -2.09 15.97
C ILE A 83 -29.23 -3.00 15.76
N ARG A 84 -29.93 -3.39 16.84
CA ARG A 84 -31.08 -4.28 16.76
C ARG A 84 -32.21 -3.70 15.92
N ILE A 85 -32.63 -2.46 16.19
CA ILE A 85 -33.73 -1.84 15.44
C ILE A 85 -33.36 -1.61 13.97
N ARG A 86 -32.10 -1.24 13.68
CA ARG A 86 -31.62 -1.10 12.29
C ARG A 86 -31.58 -2.44 11.57
N PHE A 87 -31.20 -3.52 12.25
CA PHE A 87 -31.25 -4.87 11.68
C PHE A 87 -32.70 -5.29 11.38
N GLU A 88 -33.63 -5.09 12.30
CA GLU A 88 -35.07 -5.37 12.10
C GLU A 88 -35.63 -4.58 10.91
N ARG A 89 -35.31 -3.28 10.80
CA ARG A 89 -35.67 -2.44 9.65
C ARG A 89 -35.06 -2.93 8.34
N THR A 90 -33.81 -3.40 8.38
CA THR A 90 -33.13 -3.97 7.20
C THR A 90 -33.86 -5.23 6.72
N LEU A 91 -34.23 -6.13 7.64
CA LEU A 91 -34.99 -7.35 7.32
C LEU A 91 -36.38 -7.03 6.75
N ALA A 92 -37.07 -6.03 7.30
CA ALA A 92 -38.37 -5.59 6.79
C ALA A 92 -38.26 -5.09 5.35
N ALA A 93 -37.33 -4.16 5.08
CA ALA A 93 -37.07 -3.63 3.74
C ALA A 93 -36.66 -4.72 2.73
N MET A 94 -35.87 -5.70 3.18
CA MET A 94 -35.53 -6.86 2.36
C MET A 94 -36.74 -7.75 2.06
N SER A 95 -37.64 -7.94 3.03
CA SER A 95 -38.85 -8.78 2.87
C SER A 95 -39.90 -8.11 1.99
N GLU A 96 -39.98 -6.78 2.01
CA GLU A 96 -40.80 -5.97 1.11
C GLU A 96 -40.24 -5.96 -0.33
N GLY A 97 -38.99 -6.39 -0.51
CA GLY A 97 -38.34 -6.45 -1.82
C GLY A 97 -37.92 -5.08 -2.34
N ASN A 98 -37.56 -4.15 -1.45
CA ASN A 98 -37.16 -2.81 -1.86
C ASN A 98 -35.88 -2.90 -2.72
N PRO A 99 -35.84 -2.26 -3.91
CA PRO A 99 -34.78 -2.47 -4.89
C PRO A 99 -33.39 -2.07 -4.38
N ILE A 100 -33.33 -0.99 -3.59
CA ILE A 100 -32.11 -0.49 -2.98
C ILE A 100 -32.36 -0.21 -1.50
N ILE A 101 -31.50 -0.76 -0.64
CA ILE A 101 -31.50 -0.48 0.80
C ILE A 101 -30.16 0.16 1.15
N TYR A 102 -30.21 1.40 1.64
CA TYR A 102 -29.05 2.16 2.07
C TYR A 102 -28.86 2.04 3.59
N HIS A 103 -27.60 1.90 4.03
CA HIS A 103 -27.19 1.78 5.44
C HIS A 103 -27.74 0.55 6.16
N GLY A 104 -27.90 -0.55 5.41
CA GLY A 104 -28.31 -1.85 5.94
C GLY A 104 -27.36 -2.36 7.03
N ILE A 105 -27.94 -2.98 8.06
CA ILE A 105 -27.19 -3.70 9.10
C ILE A 105 -27.37 -5.20 8.90
N LEU A 106 -26.27 -5.95 9.00
CA LEU A 106 -26.26 -7.40 8.94
C LEU A 106 -25.73 -7.94 10.28
N ALA A 107 -26.61 -8.47 11.13
CA ALA A 107 -26.24 -9.00 12.44
C ALA A 107 -26.87 -10.39 12.68
N PRO A 108 -26.48 -11.41 11.88
CA PRO A 108 -27.05 -12.75 12.01
C PRO A 108 -26.68 -13.41 13.35
N GLU A 109 -27.65 -14.01 14.04
CA GLU A 109 -27.47 -14.65 15.35
C GLU A 109 -26.68 -15.97 15.27
N ASP A 110 -26.70 -16.64 14.11
CA ASP A 110 -26.08 -17.94 13.87
C ASP A 110 -24.58 -17.87 13.49
N ARG A 111 -24.06 -16.66 13.21
CA ARG A 111 -22.64 -16.43 12.89
C ARG A 111 -21.88 -15.99 14.13
N LEU A 112 -21.28 -16.96 14.80
CA LEU A 112 -20.50 -16.75 16.01
C LEU A 112 -19.13 -17.43 15.89
N ILE A 113 -18.06 -16.70 16.24
CA ILE A 113 -16.71 -17.26 16.23
C ILE A 113 -16.28 -17.53 17.68
N ARG A 114 -16.03 -18.80 18.00
CA ARG A 114 -15.45 -19.20 19.28
C ARG A 114 -13.96 -18.91 19.28
N VAL A 115 -13.55 -18.08 20.23
CA VAL A 115 -12.16 -17.69 20.45
C VAL A 115 -11.68 -18.27 21.79
N PRO A 116 -10.36 -18.27 22.06
CA PRO A 116 -9.78 -18.87 23.25
C PRO A 116 -10.34 -18.26 24.55
N GLY A 117 -10.33 -19.05 25.62
CA GLY A 117 -10.88 -18.61 26.92
C GLY A 117 -12.41 -18.64 26.99
N GLY A 118 -13.07 -19.40 26.09
CA GLY A 118 -14.53 -19.59 26.10
C GLY A 118 -15.33 -18.38 25.64
N LYS A 119 -14.66 -17.34 25.09
CA LYS A 119 -15.32 -16.15 24.57
C LYS A 119 -15.90 -16.43 23.19
N THR A 120 -17.03 -15.81 22.92
CA THR A 120 -17.70 -15.84 21.62
C THR A 120 -17.68 -14.45 21.02
N MET A 121 -17.20 -14.32 19.79
CA MET A 121 -17.21 -13.07 19.06
C MET A 121 -18.47 -13.00 18.20
N VAL A 122 -19.17 -11.87 18.33
CA VAL A 122 -20.31 -11.50 17.50
C VAL A 122 -19.80 -10.83 16.23
N LEU A 123 -20.52 -11.03 15.13
CA LEU A 123 -20.19 -10.47 13.83
C LEU A 123 -21.24 -9.45 13.41
N ARG A 124 -20.79 -8.34 12.81
CA ARG A 124 -21.67 -7.26 12.35
C ARG A 124 -21.20 -6.70 11.01
N GLY A 125 -22.10 -6.63 10.04
CA GLY A 125 -21.91 -5.92 8.79
C GLY A 125 -22.67 -4.60 8.80
N GLU A 126 -22.03 -3.55 8.29
CA GLU A 126 -22.68 -2.26 8.01
C GLU A 126 -22.40 -1.97 6.54
N THR A 127 -23.43 -2.15 5.71
CA THR A 127 -23.32 -2.02 4.26
C THR A 127 -23.79 -0.64 3.85
N ASP A 128 -23.07 0.00 2.91
CA ASP A 128 -23.57 1.23 2.32
C ASP A 128 -24.85 0.95 1.53
N PHE A 129 -24.86 -0.10 0.70
CA PHE A 129 -25.99 -0.46 -0.16
C PHE A 129 -26.24 -1.98 -0.20
N LEU A 130 -27.51 -2.37 -0.25
CA LEU A 130 -27.96 -3.69 -0.68
C LEU A 130 -28.81 -3.54 -1.94
N PHE A 131 -28.50 -4.34 -2.96
CA PHE A 131 -29.15 -4.35 -4.26
C PHE A 131 -30.01 -5.59 -4.39
N ARG A 132 -31.30 -5.43 -4.67
CA ARG A 132 -32.19 -6.55 -5.00
C ARG A 132 -31.84 -7.09 -6.39
N ILE A 133 -31.71 -8.40 -6.49
CA ILE A 133 -31.49 -9.14 -7.73
C ILE A 133 -32.65 -10.12 -7.92
N ASP A 134 -33.47 -9.83 -8.93
CA ASP A 134 -34.58 -10.66 -9.34
C ASP A 134 -34.14 -11.91 -10.11
N ASN A 135 -35.04 -12.89 -10.22
CA ASN A 135 -34.80 -14.19 -10.83
C ASN A 135 -33.65 -14.96 -10.15
N ALA A 136 -33.45 -14.69 -8.86
CA ALA A 136 -32.64 -15.51 -8.00
C ALA A 136 -33.29 -16.88 -7.84
N GLY A 137 -32.50 -17.93 -7.72
CA GLY A 137 -32.99 -19.27 -7.40
C GLY A 137 -33.66 -19.34 -6.01
N GLU A 138 -33.72 -20.55 -5.44
CA GLU A 138 -34.32 -20.73 -4.12
C GLU A 138 -33.59 -19.91 -3.04
N GLY A 139 -34.35 -19.16 -2.24
CA GLY A 139 -33.88 -18.31 -1.16
C GLY A 139 -35.06 -17.86 -0.30
N ARG A 140 -34.80 -17.20 0.85
CA ARG A 140 -35.82 -16.84 1.85
C ARG A 140 -36.99 -16.03 1.29
N PHE A 141 -36.75 -15.21 0.28
CA PHE A 141 -37.75 -14.28 -0.25
C PHE A 141 -38.47 -14.76 -1.51
N GLY A 142 -38.08 -15.91 -2.06
CA GLY A 142 -38.73 -16.51 -3.24
C GLY A 142 -38.66 -15.65 -4.51
N GLY A 143 -37.66 -15.89 -5.36
CA GLY A 143 -37.55 -15.24 -6.68
C GLY A 143 -36.65 -14.01 -6.72
N TYR A 144 -36.14 -13.55 -5.58
CA TYR A 144 -35.08 -12.54 -5.51
C TYR A 144 -34.16 -12.77 -4.30
N HIS A 145 -32.97 -12.18 -4.36
CA HIS A 145 -32.03 -12.10 -3.24
C HIS A 145 -31.34 -10.72 -3.26
N TYR A 146 -30.56 -10.42 -2.23
CA TYR A 146 -29.77 -9.21 -2.17
C TYR A 146 -28.29 -9.48 -2.37
N GLU A 147 -27.62 -8.52 -2.99
CA GLU A 147 -26.17 -8.46 -3.13
C GLU A 147 -25.64 -7.15 -2.54
N VAL A 148 -24.43 -7.20 -1.99
CA VAL A 148 -23.84 -6.06 -1.27
C VAL A 148 -23.13 -5.12 -2.23
N GLY A 149 -23.31 -3.82 -2.02
CA GLY A 149 -22.48 -2.78 -2.62
C GLY A 149 -21.95 -1.78 -1.60
N ASP A 150 -20.76 -1.28 -1.88
CA ASP A 150 -20.03 -0.41 -0.96
C ASP A 150 -19.34 0.72 -1.75
N ALA A 151 -19.52 1.95 -1.28
CA ALA A 151 -19.05 3.15 -1.97
C ALA A 151 -17.66 3.53 -1.49
N LYS A 152 -16.70 3.58 -2.42
CA LYS A 152 -15.32 3.89 -2.11
C LYS A 152 -14.81 5.03 -2.99
N SER A 153 -14.22 6.04 -2.35
CA SER A 153 -13.60 7.18 -3.04
C SER A 153 -12.36 6.82 -3.87
N SER A 154 -11.90 5.57 -3.80
CA SER A 154 -10.80 5.09 -4.63
C SER A 154 -11.19 4.98 -6.10
N ARG A 155 -10.20 5.16 -6.98
CA ARG A 155 -10.35 5.11 -8.45
C ARG A 155 -10.58 3.70 -9.00
N SER A 156 -10.20 2.69 -8.22
CA SER A 156 -10.42 1.28 -8.49
C SER A 156 -10.67 0.56 -7.18
N SER A 157 -11.33 -0.59 -7.26
CA SER A 157 -11.47 -1.48 -6.12
C SER A 157 -10.11 -2.01 -5.68
N LYS A 158 -9.95 -2.12 -4.37
CA LYS A 158 -8.78 -2.73 -3.72
C LYS A 158 -9.21 -4.04 -3.10
N PHE A 159 -8.28 -4.99 -3.02
CA PHE A 159 -8.53 -6.29 -2.41
C PHE A 159 -9.13 -6.19 -0.99
N CYS A 160 -8.63 -5.29 -0.13
CA CYS A 160 -9.20 -5.11 1.21
C CYS A 160 -10.67 -4.63 1.22
N GLN A 161 -11.10 -3.87 0.20
CA GLN A 161 -12.49 -3.44 0.03
C GLN A 161 -13.35 -4.61 -0.46
N GLN A 162 -12.84 -5.41 -1.40
CA GLN A 162 -13.50 -6.63 -1.86
C GLN A 162 -13.66 -7.64 -0.73
N MET A 163 -12.66 -7.79 0.16
CA MET A 163 -12.77 -8.65 1.35
C MET A 163 -13.81 -8.16 2.36
N GLN A 164 -13.94 -6.84 2.54
CA GLN A 164 -15.01 -6.24 3.37
C GLN A 164 -16.39 -6.57 2.81
N VAL A 165 -16.60 -6.38 1.49
CA VAL A 165 -17.87 -6.75 0.83
C VAL A 165 -18.10 -8.25 0.86
N THR A 166 -17.06 -9.07 0.69
CA THR A 166 -17.15 -10.55 0.82
C THR A 166 -17.62 -10.94 2.22
N PHE A 167 -17.12 -10.26 3.26
CA PHE A 167 -17.57 -10.47 4.63
C PHE A 167 -19.05 -10.14 4.80
N TYR A 168 -19.50 -9.01 4.27
CA TYR A 168 -20.92 -8.65 4.30
C TYR A 168 -21.78 -9.65 3.52
N SER A 169 -21.35 -10.08 2.34
CA SER A 169 -22.04 -11.10 1.54
C SER A 169 -22.15 -12.44 2.26
N TRP A 170 -21.13 -12.82 3.03
CA TRP A 170 -21.15 -14.03 3.85
C TRP A 170 -22.10 -13.94 5.06
N LEU A 171 -22.23 -12.77 5.69
CA LEU A 171 -23.27 -12.53 6.70
C LEU A 171 -24.67 -12.53 6.08
N LEU A 172 -24.81 -11.91 4.91
CA LEU A 172 -26.07 -11.83 4.16
C LEU A 172 -26.57 -13.21 3.73
N GLU A 173 -25.66 -14.13 3.34
CA GLU A 173 -25.96 -15.53 3.03
C GLU A 173 -26.72 -16.22 4.19
N SER A 174 -26.34 -15.99 5.46
CA SER A 174 -27.08 -16.52 6.62
C SER A 174 -28.49 -15.96 6.73
N ILE A 175 -28.66 -14.67 6.41
CA ILE A 175 -29.92 -13.94 6.62
C ILE A 175 -30.98 -14.34 5.59
N GLN A 176 -30.56 -14.46 4.33
CA GLN A 176 -31.46 -14.71 3.20
C GLN A 176 -31.44 -16.16 2.69
N GLY A 177 -30.55 -17.00 3.20
CA GLY A 177 -30.43 -18.42 2.81
C GLY A 177 -29.85 -18.67 1.42
N ALA A 178 -29.40 -17.62 0.72
CA ALA A 178 -28.81 -17.70 -0.61
C ALA A 178 -27.53 -16.86 -0.65
N ARG A 179 -26.44 -17.44 -1.19
CA ARG A 179 -25.15 -16.75 -1.32
C ARG A 179 -25.24 -15.69 -2.43
N PRO A 180 -24.87 -14.43 -2.16
CA PRO A 180 -24.66 -13.42 -3.20
C PRO A 180 -23.64 -13.90 -4.25
N GLN A 181 -23.94 -13.77 -5.54
CA GLN A 181 -23.01 -14.19 -6.60
C GLN A 181 -21.87 -13.18 -6.74
N CYS A 182 -22.24 -11.89 -6.74
CA CYS A 182 -21.34 -10.77 -6.93
C CYS A 182 -21.31 -9.84 -5.72
N GLY A 183 -20.17 -9.20 -5.50
CA GLY A 183 -20.05 -7.99 -4.70
C GLY A 183 -19.86 -6.77 -5.61
N ARG A 184 -20.33 -5.60 -5.18
CA ARG A 184 -20.17 -4.33 -5.91
C ARG A 184 -19.28 -3.36 -5.14
N ILE A 185 -18.34 -2.74 -5.82
CA ILE A 185 -17.65 -1.55 -5.31
C ILE A 185 -18.02 -0.37 -6.21
N LEU A 186 -18.61 0.67 -5.63
CA LEU A 186 -18.95 1.91 -6.34
C LEU A 186 -17.75 2.86 -6.24
N THR A 187 -16.87 2.84 -7.24
CA THR A 187 -15.63 3.64 -7.28
C THR A 187 -15.86 5.03 -7.84
N ARG A 188 -14.99 5.99 -7.50
CA ARG A 188 -15.07 7.36 -8.03
C ARG A 188 -14.45 7.44 -9.43
N PRO A 189 -15.19 7.90 -10.46
CA PRO A 189 -14.66 8.04 -11.81
C PRO A 189 -13.62 9.16 -11.90
N LEU A 190 -12.71 9.03 -12.87
CA LEU A 190 -11.62 9.97 -13.17
C LEU A 190 -12.07 11.19 -13.95
N GLU A 191 -13.01 10.96 -14.86
CA GLU A 191 -13.51 11.97 -15.77
C GLU A 191 -14.72 12.62 -15.10
N ILE A 192 -14.84 13.94 -15.26
CA ILE A 192 -16.15 14.59 -15.24
C ILE A 192 -16.86 14.04 -16.47
N ILE A 193 -17.33 12.79 -16.38
CA ILE A 193 -18.20 12.24 -17.40
C ILE A 193 -19.41 13.14 -17.30
N GLY A 194 -19.74 13.86 -18.38
CA GLY A 194 -21.01 14.59 -18.52
C GLY A 194 -22.22 13.65 -18.55
N GLY A 195 -22.17 12.54 -17.81
CA GLY A 195 -23.16 11.50 -17.67
C GLY A 195 -23.66 11.47 -16.23
N ALA A 196 -24.95 11.16 -16.07
CA ALA A 196 -25.73 11.37 -14.85
C ALA A 196 -25.32 10.52 -13.63
N VAL A 197 -24.44 9.52 -13.79
CA VAL A 197 -24.07 8.55 -12.74
C VAL A 197 -22.75 8.97 -12.06
N PRO A 198 -22.73 9.18 -10.72
CA PRO A 198 -21.56 9.73 -10.03
C PRO A 198 -20.48 8.68 -9.65
N PHE A 199 -20.67 7.41 -10.02
CA PHE A 199 -19.78 6.31 -9.67
C PHE A 199 -19.55 5.38 -10.86
N ARG A 200 -18.47 4.58 -10.78
CA ARG A 200 -18.26 3.39 -11.62
C ARG A 200 -18.58 2.16 -10.78
N GLU A 201 -19.33 1.23 -11.34
CA GLU A 201 -19.55 -0.08 -10.70
C GLU A 201 -18.44 -1.05 -11.07
N GLU A 202 -17.78 -1.60 -10.06
CA GLU A 202 -16.84 -2.71 -10.21
C GLU A 202 -17.42 -3.95 -9.54
N LEU A 203 -17.79 -4.93 -10.35
CA LEU A 203 -18.30 -6.23 -9.90
C LEU A 203 -17.15 -7.22 -9.74
N PHE A 204 -17.24 -8.06 -8.72
CA PHE A 204 -16.34 -9.20 -8.53
C PHE A 204 -17.10 -10.39 -7.97
N LEU A 205 -16.61 -11.60 -8.24
CA LEU A 205 -17.24 -12.83 -7.76
C LEU A 205 -16.90 -13.06 -6.28
N ILE A 206 -17.93 -13.36 -5.49
CA ILE A 206 -17.78 -13.69 -4.07
C ILE A 206 -16.98 -14.99 -3.88
N GLU A 207 -17.17 -15.96 -4.78
CA GLU A 207 -16.50 -17.26 -4.70
C GLU A 207 -14.98 -17.17 -4.82
N ASP A 208 -14.45 -16.17 -5.53
CA ASP A 208 -13.00 -15.94 -5.67
C ASP A 208 -12.34 -15.51 -4.34
N HIS A 209 -13.12 -15.02 -3.37
CA HIS A 209 -12.65 -14.40 -2.14
C HIS A 209 -13.10 -15.13 -0.87
N ILE A 210 -14.21 -15.87 -0.94
CA ILE A 210 -14.88 -16.46 0.24
C ILE A 210 -13.98 -17.40 1.03
N TRP A 211 -13.12 -18.17 0.36
CA TRP A 211 -12.19 -19.09 1.01
C TRP A 211 -11.12 -18.35 1.81
N ILE A 212 -10.59 -17.25 1.28
CA ILE A 212 -9.61 -16.41 1.98
C ILE A 212 -10.23 -15.82 3.26
N LEU A 213 -11.49 -15.36 3.16
CA LEU A 213 -12.21 -14.84 4.32
C LEU A 213 -12.41 -15.93 5.40
N LYS A 214 -12.87 -17.12 4.99
CA LYS A 214 -13.14 -18.23 5.93
C LYS A 214 -11.87 -18.71 6.61
N SER A 215 -10.79 -18.94 5.85
CA SER A 215 -9.48 -19.30 6.42
C SER A 215 -9.01 -18.28 7.44
N PHE A 216 -9.17 -16.97 7.15
CA PHE A 216 -8.87 -15.93 8.12
C PHE A 216 -9.75 -16.05 9.38
N LEU A 217 -11.07 -16.11 9.24
CA LEU A 217 -12.00 -16.08 10.37
C LEU A 217 -11.94 -17.34 11.26
N GLU A 218 -11.78 -18.51 10.66
CA GLU A 218 -11.88 -19.80 11.35
C GLU A 218 -10.53 -20.28 11.91
N GLU A 219 -9.43 -19.93 11.26
CA GLU A 219 -8.08 -20.40 11.60
C GLU A 219 -7.21 -19.25 12.10
N GLU A 220 -6.83 -18.33 11.21
CA GLU A 220 -5.82 -17.31 11.51
C GLU A 220 -6.24 -16.38 12.66
N PHE A 221 -7.50 -15.95 12.67
CA PHE A 221 -8.02 -15.03 13.67
C PHE A 221 -7.94 -15.64 15.08
N ARG A 222 -8.27 -16.92 15.21
CA ARG A 222 -8.14 -17.65 16.48
C ARG A 222 -6.68 -17.73 16.90
N GLU A 223 -5.79 -18.10 15.99
CA GLU A 223 -4.35 -18.17 16.28
C GLU A 223 -3.79 -16.83 16.73
N ILE A 224 -4.19 -15.74 16.07
CA ILE A 224 -3.78 -14.38 16.43
C ILE A 224 -4.15 -14.13 17.89
N LEU A 225 -5.40 -14.34 18.28
CA LEU A 225 -5.85 -14.04 19.65
C LEU A 225 -5.27 -14.98 20.73
N GLN A 226 -4.73 -16.14 20.37
CA GLN A 226 -4.05 -17.05 21.31
C GLN A 226 -2.62 -16.63 21.66
N ARG A 227 -1.96 -15.92 20.73
CA ARG A 227 -0.55 -15.57 20.88
C ARG A 227 -0.35 -14.50 21.94
N LYS A 228 0.81 -14.52 22.59
CA LYS A 228 1.24 -13.44 23.49
C LYS A 228 1.80 -12.30 22.64
N GLU A 229 1.73 -11.08 23.17
CA GLU A 229 2.24 -9.88 22.48
C GLU A 229 3.69 -10.03 21.98
N GLY A 230 4.54 -10.65 22.82
CA GLY A 230 5.95 -10.89 22.52
C GLY A 230 6.20 -11.81 21.32
N ASP A 231 5.25 -12.67 20.96
CA ASP A 231 5.40 -13.65 19.88
C ASP A 231 5.21 -13.02 18.49
N PHE A 232 4.66 -11.82 18.41
CA PHE A 232 4.40 -11.16 17.14
C PHE A 232 5.67 -10.57 16.54
N PHE A 233 5.95 -10.97 15.29
CA PHE A 233 6.90 -10.26 14.45
C PHE A 233 6.30 -8.91 14.04
N PHE A 234 7.06 -7.84 14.25
CA PHE A 234 6.73 -6.50 13.82
C PHE A 234 7.94 -5.86 13.12
N HIS A 235 7.70 -4.93 12.21
CA HIS A 235 8.74 -4.17 11.51
C HIS A 235 8.13 -2.85 11.03
N PRO A 236 8.12 -1.81 11.89
CA PRO A 236 7.63 -0.48 11.53
C PRO A 236 8.39 0.05 10.31
N LYS A 237 7.65 0.53 9.32
CA LYS A 237 8.17 1.10 8.06
C LYS A 237 7.24 2.20 7.55
N GLY A 238 7.64 2.96 6.54
CA GLY A 238 6.82 4.07 6.01
C GLY A 238 5.37 3.70 5.64
N SER A 239 5.11 2.48 5.12
CA SER A 239 3.73 2.05 4.82
C SER A 239 2.86 1.84 6.07
N CYS A 240 3.46 1.77 7.26
CA CYS A 240 2.77 1.73 8.55
C CYS A 240 2.33 3.12 9.01
N GLY A 241 2.73 4.22 8.35
CA GLY A 241 2.39 5.58 8.80
C GLY A 241 0.88 5.89 8.86
N THR A 242 0.04 5.11 8.17
CA THR A 242 -1.43 5.21 8.26
C THR A 242 -2.04 4.23 9.27
N CYS A 243 -1.22 3.40 9.91
CA CYS A 243 -1.67 2.45 10.93
C CYS A 243 -1.86 3.17 12.26
N PRO A 244 -3.01 3.03 12.93
CA PRO A 244 -3.26 3.70 14.21
C PRO A 244 -2.37 3.20 15.35
N PHE A 245 -1.72 2.04 15.18
CA PHE A 245 -0.80 1.45 16.15
C PHE A 245 0.69 1.67 15.80
N TYR A 246 0.99 2.58 14.88
CA TYR A 246 2.37 2.86 14.49
C TYR A 246 3.23 3.27 15.70
N GLU A 247 2.76 4.23 16.49
CA GLU A 247 3.45 4.71 17.69
C GLU A 247 3.67 3.59 18.71
N HIS A 248 2.66 2.77 19.00
CA HIS A 248 2.82 1.59 19.88
C HIS A 248 3.95 0.66 19.41
N CYS A 249 4.05 0.43 18.10
CA CYS A 249 5.11 -0.40 17.54
C CYS A 249 6.49 0.29 17.59
N MET A 250 6.54 1.61 17.44
CA MET A 250 7.77 2.41 17.54
C MET A 250 8.29 2.51 18.98
N GLU A 251 7.40 2.71 19.94
CA GLU A 251 7.72 2.66 21.38
C GLU A 251 8.28 1.29 21.75
N ARG A 252 7.61 0.21 21.32
CA ARG A 252 8.11 -1.16 21.50
C ARG A 252 9.48 -1.35 20.85
N ALA A 253 9.68 -0.87 19.62
CA ALA A 253 10.96 -0.97 18.92
C ALA A 253 12.08 -0.28 19.72
N THR A 254 11.81 0.93 20.19
CA THR A 254 12.74 1.77 20.96
C THR A 254 13.10 1.11 22.29
N ALA A 255 12.09 0.66 23.03
CA ALA A 255 12.28 0.02 24.34
C ALA A 255 13.09 -1.28 24.25
N SER A 256 12.95 -2.03 23.16
CA SER A 256 13.69 -3.30 22.95
C SER A 256 14.96 -3.16 22.12
N ASN A 257 15.43 -1.93 21.84
CA ASN A 257 16.58 -1.67 20.96
C ASN A 257 16.51 -2.48 19.64
N ASP A 258 15.31 -2.55 19.05
CA ASP A 258 14.97 -3.48 17.99
C ASP A 258 15.68 -3.14 16.68
N LEU A 259 16.05 -4.18 15.92
CA LEU A 259 16.72 -4.04 14.63
C LEU A 259 15.99 -3.13 13.62
N SER A 260 14.67 -3.00 13.72
CA SER A 260 13.87 -2.13 12.84
C SER A 260 14.14 -0.65 13.01
N LEU A 261 14.85 -0.22 14.06
CA LEU A 261 15.31 1.16 14.20
C LEU A 261 16.48 1.48 13.25
N LEU A 262 17.21 0.47 12.77
CA LEU A 262 18.30 0.68 11.84
C LEU A 262 17.78 1.23 10.50
N PRO A 263 18.52 2.16 9.87
CA PRO A 263 18.18 2.67 8.55
C PRO A 263 18.34 1.55 7.51
N ASP A 264 17.47 1.54 6.50
CA ASP A 264 17.49 0.64 5.34
C ASP A 264 17.38 -0.88 5.62
N ILE A 265 17.30 -1.30 6.87
CA ILE A 265 16.99 -2.69 7.19
C ILE A 265 15.59 -3.04 6.70
N ASN A 266 15.48 -4.12 5.93
CA ASN A 266 14.20 -4.60 5.46
C ASN A 266 13.65 -5.74 6.35
N LYS A 267 12.35 -6.01 6.20
CA LYS A 267 11.63 -7.05 6.96
C LYS A 267 12.25 -8.45 6.82
N ILE A 268 12.83 -8.75 5.65
CA ILE A 268 13.40 -10.08 5.34
C ILE A 268 14.72 -10.22 6.10
N GLN A 269 15.62 -9.25 6.00
CA GLN A 269 16.88 -9.21 6.75
C GLN A 269 16.65 -9.32 8.26
N LYS A 270 15.73 -8.52 8.83
CA LYS A 270 15.36 -8.61 10.24
C LYS A 270 14.89 -10.03 10.61
N ARG A 271 14.04 -10.65 9.78
CA ARG A 271 13.55 -12.01 10.04
C ARG A 271 14.68 -13.04 10.06
N HIS A 272 15.62 -12.95 9.13
CA HIS A 272 16.78 -13.85 9.10
C HIS A 272 17.71 -13.66 10.30
N LEU A 273 17.94 -12.42 10.72
CA LEU A 273 18.70 -12.12 11.94
C LEU A 273 18.00 -12.69 13.18
N ASN A 274 16.69 -12.46 13.32
CA ASN A 274 15.89 -13.00 14.43
C ASN A 274 15.95 -14.54 14.50
N ASN A 275 15.90 -15.21 13.34
CA ASN A 275 16.00 -16.67 13.23
C ASN A 275 17.41 -17.19 13.58
N ALA A 276 18.44 -16.37 13.38
CA ALA A 276 19.82 -16.64 13.81
C ALA A 276 20.09 -16.23 15.27
N GLY A 277 19.07 -15.81 16.01
CA GLY A 277 19.16 -15.41 17.43
C GLY A 277 19.59 -13.96 17.65
N ILE A 278 19.78 -13.16 16.60
CA ILE A 278 20.13 -11.74 16.67
C ILE A 278 18.83 -10.93 16.64
N ARG A 279 18.43 -10.32 17.77
CA ARG A 279 17.09 -9.69 17.90
C ARG A 279 17.13 -8.18 18.15
N ASP A 280 18.27 -7.64 18.53
CA ASP A 280 18.47 -6.23 18.87
C ASP A 280 19.77 -5.69 18.25
N ILE A 281 19.93 -4.36 18.28
CA ILE A 281 21.05 -3.64 17.67
C ILE A 281 22.38 -4.03 18.33
N GLU A 282 22.40 -4.24 19.64
CA GLU A 282 23.59 -4.64 20.40
C GLU A 282 24.10 -6.02 19.96
N ALA A 283 23.21 -7.01 19.90
CA ALA A 283 23.50 -8.35 19.44
C ALA A 283 24.02 -8.35 18.00
N LEU A 284 23.47 -7.49 17.14
CA LEU A 284 23.95 -7.38 15.76
C LEU A 284 25.35 -6.76 15.69
N ALA A 285 25.61 -5.69 16.43
CA ALA A 285 26.91 -5.03 16.46
C ALA A 285 28.03 -5.98 16.93
N GLY A 286 27.73 -6.87 17.88
CA GLY A 286 28.64 -7.89 18.40
C GLY A 286 28.64 -9.21 17.60
N ALA A 287 27.81 -9.36 16.57
CA ALA A 287 27.63 -10.63 15.87
C ALA A 287 28.89 -11.05 15.11
N LYS A 288 29.30 -12.31 15.31
CA LYS A 288 30.41 -12.93 14.56
C LYS A 288 30.02 -13.20 13.11
N ASP A 289 31.00 -13.14 12.21
CA ASP A 289 30.81 -13.43 10.79
C ASP A 289 30.17 -14.80 10.52
N ALA A 290 30.50 -15.81 11.33
CA ALA A 290 29.90 -17.14 11.19
C ALA A 290 28.37 -17.11 11.34
N ILE A 291 27.84 -16.33 12.28
CA ILE A 291 26.39 -16.20 12.52
C ILE A 291 25.74 -15.41 11.38
N LEU A 292 26.38 -14.33 10.91
CA LEU A 292 25.88 -13.56 9.77
C LEU A 292 25.88 -14.40 8.48
N ARG A 293 26.90 -15.24 8.26
CA ARG A 293 26.92 -16.18 7.14
C ARG A 293 25.81 -17.22 7.25
N GLN A 294 25.47 -17.67 8.46
CA GLN A 294 24.32 -18.53 8.68
C GLN A 294 23.01 -17.82 8.33
N ALA A 295 22.82 -16.58 8.78
CA ALA A 295 21.63 -15.77 8.48
C ALA A 295 21.49 -15.47 6.98
N ALA A 296 22.60 -15.29 6.25
CA ALA A 296 22.63 -15.02 4.81
C ALA A 296 22.44 -16.25 3.89
N ARG A 297 22.26 -17.46 4.44
CA ARG A 297 22.06 -18.68 3.61
C ARG A 297 20.68 -18.78 2.97
N ALA A 298 19.76 -17.88 3.29
CA ALA A 298 18.41 -17.88 2.76
C ALA A 298 18.28 -16.96 1.54
N THR A 299 17.27 -17.22 0.71
CA THR A 299 16.99 -16.43 -0.49
C THR A 299 16.73 -14.96 -0.16
N GLY A 300 17.38 -14.05 -0.89
CA GLY A 300 17.13 -12.60 -0.78
C GLY A 300 17.92 -11.84 0.29
N VAL A 301 18.88 -12.48 0.97
CA VAL A 301 19.78 -11.81 1.94
C VAL A 301 21.23 -12.20 1.69
N SER A 302 22.10 -11.21 1.42
CA SER A 302 23.55 -11.44 1.26
C SER A 302 24.31 -11.20 2.56
N PHE A 303 25.48 -11.83 2.68
CA PHE A 303 26.39 -11.61 3.80
C PHE A 303 26.90 -10.16 3.82
N GLU A 304 27.16 -9.58 2.65
CA GLU A 304 27.57 -8.19 2.47
C GLU A 304 26.49 -7.23 2.96
N GLY A 305 25.23 -7.49 2.62
CA GLY A 305 24.09 -6.71 3.08
C GLY A 305 23.94 -6.73 4.60
N LEU A 306 24.05 -7.91 5.22
CA LEU A 306 24.04 -8.02 6.69
C LEU A 306 25.27 -7.39 7.34
N SER A 307 26.43 -7.48 6.70
CA SER A 307 27.66 -6.83 7.18
C SER A 307 27.55 -5.30 7.16
N LYS A 308 26.88 -4.74 6.15
CA LYS A 308 26.57 -3.31 6.08
C LYS A 308 25.68 -2.88 7.24
N ILE A 309 24.61 -3.63 7.51
CA ILE A 309 23.68 -3.34 8.61
C ILE A 309 24.36 -3.53 9.96
N ARG A 310 25.26 -4.52 10.12
CA ARG A 310 26.10 -4.64 11.31
C ARG A 310 26.97 -3.40 11.54
N ARG A 311 27.60 -2.85 10.49
CA ARG A 311 28.38 -1.61 10.62
C ARG A 311 27.49 -0.45 11.07
N GLN A 312 26.26 -0.37 10.57
CA GLN A 312 25.28 0.62 11.04
C GLN A 312 24.96 0.43 12.52
N ALA A 313 24.69 -0.80 12.96
CA ALA A 313 24.46 -1.09 14.36
C ALA A 313 25.64 -0.67 15.26
N THR A 314 26.87 -1.01 14.86
CA THR A 314 28.08 -0.60 15.58
C THR A 314 28.20 0.92 15.67
N ALA A 315 27.94 1.64 14.58
CA ALA A 315 28.02 3.09 14.55
C ALA A 315 26.93 3.77 15.40
N THR A 316 25.70 3.23 15.39
CA THR A 316 24.60 3.71 16.24
C THR A 316 24.96 3.61 17.72
N LEU A 317 25.56 2.50 18.17
CA LEU A 317 25.96 2.33 19.57
C LEU A 317 27.11 3.24 19.98
N LYS A 318 28.02 3.55 19.05
CA LYS A 318 29.16 4.44 19.29
C LYS A 318 28.84 5.92 19.09
N ILE A 319 27.65 6.24 18.56
CA ILE A 319 27.27 7.60 18.15
C ILE A 319 28.30 8.15 17.14
N GLU A 320 28.71 7.31 16.19
CA GLU A 320 29.70 7.65 15.17
C GLU A 320 29.03 7.82 13.81
N ALA A 321 29.55 8.78 13.02
CA ALA A 321 29.17 8.88 11.61
C ALA A 321 29.79 7.73 10.82
N ILE A 322 28.99 7.09 9.97
CA ILE A 322 29.51 6.08 9.04
C ILE A 322 30.04 6.81 7.81
N SER A 323 31.36 6.90 7.68
CA SER A 323 31.97 7.32 6.42
C SER A 323 31.74 6.24 5.37
N ARG A 324 31.08 6.61 4.26
CA ARG A 324 30.75 5.69 3.15
C ARG A 324 31.78 5.73 2.02
N GLY A 325 32.74 6.64 2.10
CA GLY A 325 33.80 6.83 1.11
C GLY A 325 34.49 8.17 1.30
N VAL A 326 35.70 8.27 0.79
CA VAL A 326 36.38 9.54 0.54
C VAL A 326 36.29 9.76 -0.96
N PHE A 327 35.76 10.91 -1.37
CA PHE A 327 35.65 11.28 -2.77
C PHE A 327 36.60 12.42 -3.05
N ASP A 328 37.27 12.34 -4.19
CA ASP A 328 38.21 13.37 -4.63
C ASP A 328 37.50 14.68 -4.99
N SER A 329 36.19 14.62 -5.28
CA SER A 329 35.35 15.80 -5.49
C SER A 329 33.87 15.58 -5.11
N PRO A 330 33.10 16.66 -4.89
CA PRO A 330 31.64 16.60 -4.74
C PRO A 330 30.91 16.01 -5.96
N GLY A 331 31.47 16.20 -7.16
CA GLY A 331 30.94 15.62 -8.40
C GLY A 331 31.03 14.09 -8.39
N ASP A 332 32.15 13.55 -7.93
CA ASP A 332 32.37 12.10 -7.84
C ASP A 332 31.46 11.47 -6.77
N ALA A 333 31.26 12.16 -5.65
CA ALA A 333 30.28 11.73 -4.64
C ALA A 333 28.86 11.69 -5.22
N CYS A 334 28.47 12.70 -6.01
CA CYS A 334 27.14 12.77 -6.63
C CYS A 334 26.95 11.70 -7.72
N LEU A 335 27.99 11.44 -8.52
CA LEU A 335 28.01 10.36 -9.50
C LEU A 335 27.92 8.99 -8.83
N ALA A 336 28.64 8.77 -7.73
CA ALA A 336 28.57 7.52 -6.99
C ALA A 336 27.18 7.31 -6.33
N MET A 337 26.54 8.37 -5.82
CA MET A 337 25.15 8.30 -5.32
C MET A 337 24.14 7.99 -6.42
N THR A 338 24.30 8.59 -7.61
CA THR A 338 23.36 8.39 -8.74
C THR A 338 23.60 7.10 -9.51
N ALA A 339 24.81 6.56 -9.50
CA ALA A 339 25.17 5.26 -10.06
C ALA A 339 24.69 4.07 -9.20
N CYS A 340 23.96 4.32 -8.11
CA CYS A 340 23.61 3.32 -7.09
C CYS A 340 24.85 2.65 -6.45
N GLU A 341 26.02 3.28 -6.53
CA GLU A 341 27.22 2.83 -5.82
C GLU A 341 27.16 3.23 -4.33
N LEU A 342 26.28 4.18 -3.97
CA LEU A 342 25.85 4.46 -2.60
C LEU A 342 24.32 4.39 -2.47
N ASP A 343 23.85 3.59 -1.51
CA ASP A 343 22.44 3.60 -1.09
C ASP A 343 22.14 4.85 -0.27
N LEU A 344 21.22 5.71 -0.70
CA LEU A 344 20.75 6.86 0.10
C LEU A 344 20.06 6.38 1.40
N PRO A 345 20.21 7.10 2.54
CA PRO A 345 19.48 6.75 3.76
C PRO A 345 17.97 6.94 3.55
N GLY A 346 17.18 5.94 3.95
CA GLY A 346 15.73 6.06 4.05
C GLY A 346 15.28 6.95 5.22
N GLU A 347 14.16 7.65 5.03
CA GLU A 347 13.48 8.49 6.02
C GLU A 347 13.11 7.69 7.28
N LYS A 348 13.84 7.89 8.38
CA LYS A 348 13.40 7.53 9.74
C LYS A 348 13.86 8.63 10.70
N ASP A 349 12.94 9.09 11.54
CA ASP A 349 13.21 10.11 12.55
C ASP A 349 14.32 9.66 13.51
N GLY A 350 15.24 10.57 13.80
CA GLY A 350 16.40 10.33 14.67
C GLY A 350 17.70 9.98 13.94
N ILE A 351 17.65 9.71 12.63
CA ILE A 351 18.84 9.61 11.77
C ILE A 351 18.77 10.80 10.84
N ARG A 352 19.69 11.76 11.00
CA ARG A 352 19.76 12.94 10.11
C ARG A 352 19.96 12.44 8.67
N ALA A 353 18.88 12.40 7.90
CA ALA A 353 18.97 12.43 6.46
C ALA A 353 19.68 13.74 6.10
N ILE A 354 20.65 13.65 5.19
CA ILE A 354 21.21 14.85 4.59
C ILE A 354 20.10 15.38 3.67
N ASP A 355 19.45 16.45 4.09
CA ASP A 355 18.56 17.22 3.24
C ASP A 355 19.42 17.94 2.18
N PHE A 356 19.33 17.47 0.93
CA PHE A 356 20.06 18.07 -0.19
C PHE A 356 19.37 19.33 -0.75
N THR A 357 18.23 19.74 -0.17
CA THR A 357 17.47 20.92 -0.61
C THR A 357 17.73 22.17 0.24
N ASP A 358 18.37 22.02 1.41
CA ASP A 358 18.83 23.15 2.24
C ASP A 358 20.37 23.23 2.27
N PRO A 359 20.98 24.16 1.50
CA PRO A 359 22.43 24.36 1.47
C PRO A 359 23.05 24.80 2.81
N SER A 360 22.24 25.22 3.79
CA SER A 360 22.72 25.71 5.08
C SER A 360 23.03 24.59 6.10
N LEU A 361 22.62 23.35 5.82
CA LEU A 361 22.83 22.20 6.71
C LEU A 361 24.04 21.32 6.33
N VAL A 362 24.74 21.66 5.25
CA VAL A 362 25.95 20.95 4.81
C VAL A 362 27.19 21.68 5.34
N HIS A 363 27.77 21.19 6.43
CA HIS A 363 29.16 21.52 6.77
C HIS A 363 30.10 20.50 6.13
N VAL A 364 30.58 20.80 4.92
CA VAL A 364 31.79 20.14 4.39
C VAL A 364 33.00 20.82 5.02
N HIS A 365 33.70 20.11 5.92
CA HIS A 365 34.98 20.59 6.43
C HIS A 365 36.05 20.43 5.34
N LEU A 366 36.41 21.52 4.67
CA LEU A 366 37.57 21.61 3.80
C LEU A 366 38.74 22.18 4.61
N THR A 367 39.67 21.32 5.04
CA THR A 367 40.95 21.80 5.59
C THR A 367 41.90 22.12 4.43
N TRP A 368 42.09 23.40 4.14
CA TRP A 368 43.10 23.88 3.20
C TRP A 368 44.34 24.35 3.97
N SER A 369 45.50 23.75 3.67
CA SER A 369 46.80 24.30 4.04
C SER A 369 47.17 25.38 3.02
N PRO A 370 47.42 26.64 3.42
CA PRO A 370 47.66 27.71 2.48
C PRO A 370 49.13 27.70 2.01
N THR A 371 49.37 27.43 0.73
CA THR A 371 50.55 27.98 0.04
C THR A 371 50.20 29.38 -0.49
N PRO A 372 51.12 30.37 -0.43
CA PRO A 372 50.78 31.75 -0.75
C PRO A 372 50.65 31.93 -2.27
N ILE A 373 49.49 32.43 -2.71
CA ILE A 373 49.25 32.87 -4.09
C ILE A 373 49.75 34.31 -4.22
N GLN A 374 50.68 34.57 -5.13
CA GLN A 374 50.92 35.91 -5.67
C GLN A 374 49.79 36.24 -6.65
N GLU A 375 49.05 37.30 -6.40
CA GLU A 375 48.08 37.86 -7.35
C GLU A 375 48.79 38.41 -8.60
N PRO A 376 48.14 38.35 -9.77
CA PRO A 376 47.72 39.64 -10.30
C PRO A 376 46.33 39.68 -10.98
N ASN A 377 45.64 40.77 -10.66
CA ASN A 377 44.81 41.67 -11.47
C ASN A 377 43.62 41.16 -12.31
N ILE A 378 42.47 41.70 -11.90
CA ILE A 378 41.19 41.76 -12.60
C ILE A 378 41.30 42.67 -13.83
N SER A 379 41.19 42.10 -15.03
CA SER A 379 40.45 42.70 -16.15
C SER A 379 40.27 41.68 -17.27
N SER A 380 39.13 41.78 -17.96
CA SER A 380 38.69 40.99 -19.13
C SER A 380 37.99 39.65 -18.85
N ALA A 381 36.68 39.65 -19.11
CA ALA A 381 35.93 38.45 -19.43
C ALA A 381 36.36 37.95 -20.81
N SER A 382 37.05 36.82 -20.88
CA SER A 382 37.02 35.93 -22.06
C SER A 382 37.60 34.55 -21.71
N TRP A 383 36.80 33.53 -22.01
CA TRP A 383 37.12 32.14 -22.37
C TRP A 383 38.56 31.62 -22.14
N LEU A 384 38.67 30.56 -21.33
CA LEU A 384 39.78 29.58 -21.34
C LEU A 384 39.17 28.20 -20.98
N THR A 385 38.78 27.37 -21.95
CA THR A 385 39.61 26.35 -22.63
C THR A 385 40.77 25.80 -21.80
N CYS A 386 40.65 24.55 -21.33
CA CYS A 386 41.79 23.71 -20.99
C CYS A 386 42.21 22.93 -22.24
N ARG A 387 43.30 23.35 -22.88
CA ARG A 387 44.09 22.52 -23.80
C ARG A 387 45.11 21.74 -22.98
N GLY A 388 45.02 20.41 -23.01
CA GLY A 388 46.13 19.53 -22.65
C GLY A 388 47.16 19.48 -23.78
N GLY A 389 48.45 19.57 -23.44
CA GLY A 389 49.56 19.53 -24.38
C GLY A 389 50.23 18.15 -24.48
N ALA A 390 50.47 17.75 -25.73
CA ALA A 390 51.55 16.87 -26.25
C ALA A 390 51.49 15.32 -26.13
N GLY A 391 50.82 14.70 -27.12
CA GLY A 391 51.35 13.58 -27.96
C GLY A 391 50.98 12.11 -27.61
N PRO A 392 50.99 11.16 -28.60
CA PRO A 392 50.47 11.23 -29.96
C PRO A 392 49.23 10.30 -30.18
N GLN A 393 48.60 10.52 -31.33
CA GLN A 393 47.33 9.98 -31.80
C GLN A 393 47.18 8.45 -31.72
N SER A 394 46.02 7.99 -31.22
CA SER A 394 45.31 6.84 -31.78
C SER A 394 43.80 7.05 -31.66
N PHE A 395 43.10 6.79 -32.76
CA PHE A 395 41.66 6.95 -32.96
C PHE A 395 40.84 6.01 -32.07
N LEU A 396 39.85 6.51 -31.31
CA LEU A 396 38.62 5.78 -31.01
C LEU A 396 37.43 6.76 -30.93
N ARG A 397 36.32 6.38 -31.60
CA ARG A 397 35.09 7.16 -31.82
C ARG A 397 34.23 7.27 -30.55
N PRO A 398 33.35 8.29 -30.43
CA PRO A 398 32.46 8.44 -29.29
C PRO A 398 31.23 7.51 -29.41
N THR A 399 31.19 6.47 -28.58
CA THR A 399 30.00 5.67 -28.31
C THR A 399 29.81 5.56 -26.80
N ALA A 400 29.12 6.54 -26.22
CA ALA A 400 28.57 6.43 -24.87
C ALA A 400 27.25 7.20 -24.66
N ILE A 401 26.82 8.04 -25.62
CA ILE A 401 25.56 8.80 -25.49
C ILE A 401 24.41 8.18 -26.29
N GLN A 402 24.68 7.24 -27.22
CA GLN A 402 23.64 6.59 -28.02
C GLN A 402 23.08 5.29 -27.39
N THR A 403 23.76 4.70 -26.39
CA THR A 403 23.33 3.42 -25.79
C THR A 403 22.28 3.59 -24.68
N MET A 404 22.19 4.78 -24.06
CA MET A 404 21.19 5.04 -23.00
C MET A 404 19.80 5.43 -23.52
N MET A 405 19.66 5.82 -24.79
CA MET A 405 18.34 6.18 -25.36
C MET A 405 17.58 5.00 -25.99
N ASN A 406 18.19 3.81 -26.11
CA ASN A 406 17.55 2.63 -26.71
C ASN A 406 17.23 1.47 -25.73
N SER A 407 17.55 1.60 -24.44
CA SER A 407 17.13 0.62 -23.42
C SER A 407 15.72 0.95 -22.92
N GLY A 408 14.70 0.55 -23.69
CA GLY A 408 13.30 0.62 -23.28
C GLY A 408 13.01 -0.25 -22.05
N LEU A 409 13.16 0.33 -20.85
CA LEU A 409 12.74 -0.23 -19.57
C LEU A 409 11.60 0.60 -19.00
N PHE A 410 10.49 0.60 -19.73
CA PHE A 410 9.16 0.72 -19.16
C PHE A 410 8.32 -0.39 -19.79
N ASN A 411 7.50 -1.05 -18.97
CA ASN A 411 6.68 -2.22 -19.26
C ASN A 411 7.39 -3.58 -19.33
N ARG A 412 7.25 -4.36 -18.26
CA ARG A 412 6.72 -5.74 -18.33
C ARG A 412 6.32 -6.24 -16.94
N SER A 413 5.02 -6.17 -16.67
CA SER A 413 4.33 -7.08 -15.76
C SER A 413 3.48 -8.03 -16.60
N TRP A 414 3.68 -9.33 -16.36
CA TRP A 414 2.71 -10.43 -16.51
C TRP A 414 2.30 -10.90 -17.92
N THR A 415 2.84 -12.07 -18.30
CA THR A 415 2.06 -13.18 -18.88
C THR A 415 2.79 -14.52 -18.69
N GLY A 416 2.12 -15.51 -18.11
CA GLY A 416 2.10 -16.87 -18.67
C GLY A 416 2.94 -17.96 -17.99
N TRP A 417 2.38 -18.58 -16.95
CA TRP A 417 2.51 -20.03 -16.77
C TRP A 417 1.53 -20.72 -17.73
N MET A 418 2.02 -21.37 -18.79
CA MET A 418 1.54 -22.68 -19.25
C MET A 418 2.28 -23.14 -20.52
N ARG A 419 2.69 -24.40 -20.46
CA ARG A 419 2.96 -25.36 -21.54
C ARG A 419 4.37 -25.40 -22.16
N SER A 420 5.12 -26.36 -21.62
CA SER A 420 5.98 -27.29 -22.34
C SER A 420 5.41 -27.73 -23.68
N GLY A 421 6.24 -27.70 -24.73
CA GLY A 421 5.83 -27.92 -26.10
C GLY A 421 5.66 -29.36 -26.55
N ARG A 422 5.20 -29.50 -27.79
CA ARG A 422 5.64 -30.51 -28.76
C ARG A 422 5.34 -30.03 -30.19
N LYS A 423 6.26 -30.40 -31.08
CA LYS A 423 6.36 -30.14 -32.52
C LYS A 423 5.14 -30.66 -33.31
N SER A 424 4.76 -29.98 -34.42
CA SER A 424 4.97 -30.47 -35.81
C SER A 424 4.07 -29.77 -36.86
N GLU A 425 4.69 -29.44 -38.00
CA GLU A 425 4.21 -29.48 -39.39
C GLU A 425 3.21 -28.45 -40.00
N LYS A 426 3.79 -27.63 -40.91
CA LYS A 426 3.39 -27.28 -42.30
C LYS A 426 1.90 -27.26 -42.71
N ARG A 427 1.46 -26.14 -43.32
CA ARG A 427 1.15 -25.94 -44.77
C ARG A 427 0.21 -24.73 -44.97
N GLY A 428 0.41 -23.96 -46.06
CA GLY A 428 -0.66 -23.23 -46.77
C GLY A 428 -0.56 -21.70 -46.85
N LEU A 429 0.08 -21.21 -47.92
CA LEU A 429 -0.06 -19.86 -48.54
C LEU A 429 -1.50 -19.65 -49.13
N PRO A 430 -1.94 -18.47 -49.67
CA PRO A 430 -1.16 -17.33 -50.17
C PRO A 430 -1.66 -15.88 -49.89
N SER A 431 -0.76 -14.99 -50.27
CA SER A 431 -0.76 -13.54 -50.50
C SER A 431 -2.02 -12.81 -51.03
N SER A 432 -2.22 -11.60 -50.49
CA SER A 432 -2.57 -10.40 -51.28
C SER A 432 -2.04 -9.14 -50.57
N ILE A 433 -1.01 -8.51 -51.13
CA ILE A 433 -0.39 -7.26 -50.67
C ILE A 433 -0.70 -6.18 -51.71
N MET A 434 -1.28 -5.06 -51.26
CA MET A 434 -1.20 -3.75 -51.92
C MET A 434 -0.93 -2.67 -50.85
N PRO A 435 -0.25 -1.56 -51.21
CA PRO A 435 0.64 -0.84 -50.31
C PRO A 435 -0.09 0.23 -49.48
N ILE A 436 0.22 0.30 -48.18
CA ILE A 436 -0.16 1.41 -47.31
C ILE A 436 1.00 2.42 -47.29
N THR A 437 0.66 3.65 -47.61
CA THR A 437 1.48 4.85 -47.58
C THR A 437 2.01 5.14 -46.17
N SER A 438 3.28 5.54 -46.09
CA SER A 438 4.00 5.87 -44.85
C SER A 438 3.37 7.04 -44.06
N PRO A 439 3.35 7.01 -42.72
CA PRO A 439 2.94 8.16 -41.90
C PRO A 439 4.08 9.20 -41.75
N PRO A 440 3.75 10.48 -41.52
CA PRO A 440 4.71 11.58 -41.53
C PRO A 440 5.58 11.65 -40.26
N THR A 441 6.82 12.10 -40.42
CA THR A 441 7.83 12.23 -39.36
C THR A 441 7.67 13.48 -38.49
N LEU A 442 8.21 13.37 -37.27
CA LEU A 442 8.11 14.25 -36.09
C LEU A 442 8.69 15.67 -36.24
N SER A 443 8.95 16.17 -37.45
CA SER A 443 9.60 17.47 -37.68
C SER A 443 8.65 18.67 -37.84
N ASN A 444 7.34 18.48 -37.65
CA ASN A 444 6.32 19.53 -37.84
C ASN A 444 5.63 20.04 -36.57
N TRP A 445 6.12 19.70 -35.37
CA TRP A 445 5.48 20.10 -34.11
C TRP A 445 6.24 21.16 -33.28
N LEU A 446 7.39 21.65 -33.76
CA LEU A 446 8.20 22.67 -33.07
C LEU A 446 8.23 24.02 -33.80
N ARG A 447 7.09 24.46 -34.31
CA ARG A 447 6.87 25.86 -34.72
C ARG A 447 5.48 26.28 -34.27
N ASN A 448 5.40 26.82 -33.06
CA ASN A 448 4.42 27.82 -32.60
C ASN A 448 4.18 27.67 -31.09
N THR A 449 5.05 28.26 -30.28
CA THR A 449 4.67 28.85 -28.98
C THR A 449 5.83 29.70 -28.47
N GLU A 450 5.79 31.00 -28.77
CA GLU A 450 6.54 32.02 -28.03
C GLU A 450 5.77 32.33 -26.73
N ILE A 451 6.42 32.25 -25.58
CA ILE A 451 5.93 32.84 -24.33
C ILE A 451 7.01 33.77 -23.79
N ARG A 452 6.69 35.07 -23.81
CA ARG A 452 7.50 36.18 -23.30
C ARG A 452 7.60 36.14 -21.78
N MET A 453 8.81 36.20 -21.23
CA MET A 453 9.06 36.63 -19.85
C MET A 453 9.10 38.17 -19.82
N LYS A 454 8.33 38.77 -18.90
CA LYS A 454 8.52 40.18 -18.52
C LYS A 454 9.58 40.27 -17.42
N VAL A 455 10.44 41.26 -17.57
CA VAL A 455 11.57 41.66 -16.71
C VAL A 455 11.08 42.09 -15.33
#